data_AF-A0A9W7ACS6-F1
#
_entry.id   AF-A0A9W7ACS6-F1
#
_cell.length_a   1.000
_cell.length_b   1.000
_cell.length_c   1.000
_cell.angle_alpha   90.00
_cell.angle_beta   90.00
_cell.angle_gamma   90.00
#
_symmetry.space_group_name_H-M   'P 1'
#
loop_
_entity.id
_entity.type
_entity.pdbx_description
1 polymer ?
#
loop_
_entity_poly.entity_id
_entity_poly.type
_entity_poly.pdbx_seq_one_letter_code
_entity_poly.pdbx_strand_id
1 'polypeptide(L)'
;MSAIVSENLCKASVDCSKEGQEGSGGGGGGENVRGGGGGGGGGGGCVTNHELGHFWSSINWKAVMARKVVAPRMFMRSGLIRKDLLPMFAGEGDHPRTALVGNEEELRDFFKDEAGSGKRYVVKYSDSSNAYGMNFIDCGSQVGMDAGVRKVAEDMRADKDKRVVQEYIEPLLIPDWAGGVMGGEREGGERGEGLHKFHIRALLLVVGDMDVYLFDECRVLIAPEAYKEDLVVGGRAVGTRDSRAEGGGEEGGEG
;
A
#
# COMPACT_ATOMS: atom_id res chain seq x y z
N MET A 1 2.40 23.66 11.98
CA MET A 1 1.73 24.20 10.78
C MET A 1 0.24 23.95 10.96
N SER A 2 -0.54 25.02 11.08
CA SER A 2 -1.98 24.97 11.39
C SER A 2 -2.76 24.74 10.10
N ALA A 3 -3.49 23.63 10.03
CA ALA A 3 -4.47 23.41 8.97
C ALA A 3 -5.70 24.26 9.28
N ILE A 4 -5.93 25.29 8.45
CA ILE A 4 -7.21 25.99 8.38
C ILE A 4 -8.16 25.00 7.70
N VAL A 5 -8.95 24.28 8.52
CA VAL A 5 -10.13 23.56 8.05
C VAL A 5 -11.17 24.62 7.73
N SER A 6 -11.33 24.99 6.46
CA SER A 6 -12.46 25.82 6.07
C SER A 6 -13.71 24.96 6.06
N GLU A 7 -14.45 25.01 7.17
CA GLU A 7 -15.88 24.71 7.18
C GLU A 7 -16.56 25.72 6.25
N ASN A 8 -16.90 25.30 5.03
CA ASN A 8 -18.00 25.78 4.20
C ASN A 8 -17.77 25.33 2.76
N LEU A 9 -18.49 24.29 2.33
CA LEU A 9 -18.99 24.19 0.95
C LEU A 9 -20.14 23.19 0.92
N CYS A 10 -21.27 23.68 1.44
CA CYS A 10 -22.57 23.19 1.06
C CYS A 10 -22.95 23.84 -0.29
N LYS A 11 -23.44 23.01 -1.22
CA LYS A 11 -24.17 23.34 -2.47
C LYS A 11 -23.37 23.65 -3.74
N ALA A 12 -23.26 22.64 -4.60
CA ALA A 12 -23.96 22.64 -5.88
C ALA A 12 -24.21 21.19 -6.33
N SER A 13 -25.44 20.72 -6.13
CA SER A 13 -25.97 19.55 -6.84
C SER A 13 -26.10 19.95 -8.31
N VAL A 14 -25.35 19.29 -9.20
CA VAL A 14 -25.68 19.27 -10.62
C VAL A 14 -26.65 18.12 -10.81
N ASP A 15 -27.92 18.49 -10.89
CA ASP A 15 -29.03 17.62 -11.24
C ASP A 15 -28.89 17.18 -12.70
N CYS A 16 -28.34 15.99 -12.92
CA CYS A 16 -28.35 15.31 -14.23
C CYS A 16 -29.72 14.67 -14.46
N SER A 17 -30.76 15.51 -14.53
CA SER A 17 -32.10 15.11 -14.93
C SER A 17 -32.48 15.86 -16.20
N LYS A 18 -32.78 15.09 -17.26
CA LYS A 18 -33.39 15.48 -18.55
C LYS A 18 -32.43 15.84 -19.68
N GLU A 19 -32.12 14.85 -20.51
CA GLU A 19 -32.46 14.92 -21.93
C GLU A 19 -32.99 13.55 -22.37
N GLY A 20 -34.31 13.47 -22.54
CA GLY A 20 -34.93 12.51 -23.42
C GLY A 20 -35.56 13.28 -24.57
N GLN A 21 -35.25 12.91 -25.82
CA GLN A 21 -36.27 12.76 -26.84
C GLN A 21 -35.77 11.95 -28.06
N GLU A 22 -36.55 10.91 -28.33
CA GLU A 22 -36.96 10.38 -29.64
C GLU A 22 -35.94 9.75 -30.60
N GLY A 23 -36.04 8.41 -30.65
CA GLY A 23 -35.73 7.61 -31.82
C GLY A 23 -36.67 6.41 -31.88
N SER A 24 -37.79 6.57 -32.59
CA SER A 24 -38.80 5.55 -32.86
C SER A 24 -38.30 4.50 -33.86
N GLY A 25 -38.55 3.21 -33.58
CA GLY A 25 -38.41 2.12 -34.55
C GLY A 25 -38.72 0.76 -33.90
N GLY A 26 -39.86 0.16 -34.28
CA GLY A 26 -40.35 -1.14 -33.79
C GLY A 26 -39.38 -2.31 -34.07
N GLY A 27 -39.56 -3.52 -33.56
CA GLY A 27 -40.70 -4.23 -33.01
C GLY A 27 -40.44 -5.72 -33.28
N GLY A 28 -40.80 -6.63 -32.37
CA GLY A 28 -40.78 -8.07 -32.66
C GLY A 28 -40.33 -8.98 -31.52
N GLY A 29 -41.32 -9.41 -30.71
CA GLY A 29 -41.56 -10.75 -30.14
C GLY A 29 -40.42 -11.69 -29.75
N GLY A 30 -40.50 -12.24 -28.54
CA GLY A 30 -39.86 -13.51 -28.19
C GLY A 30 -39.82 -13.78 -26.69
N GLU A 31 -40.74 -14.62 -26.21
CA GLU A 31 -40.81 -15.20 -24.87
C GLU A 31 -39.50 -15.89 -24.43
N ASN A 32 -39.05 -15.70 -23.18
CA ASN A 32 -39.23 -16.71 -22.13
C ASN A 32 -38.57 -16.32 -20.81
N VAL A 33 -39.34 -16.57 -19.75
CA VAL A 33 -38.99 -16.53 -18.34
C VAL A 33 -37.98 -17.63 -18.00
N ARG A 34 -36.93 -17.29 -17.26
CA ARG A 34 -36.44 -18.08 -16.11
C ARG A 34 -35.43 -17.28 -15.30
N GLY A 35 -35.82 -17.00 -14.07
CA GLY A 35 -34.99 -16.37 -13.06
C GLY A 35 -33.81 -17.24 -12.64
N GLY A 36 -32.68 -16.58 -12.45
CA GLY A 36 -31.51 -17.12 -11.77
C GLY A 36 -30.91 -15.98 -10.95
N GLY A 37 -31.29 -15.90 -9.68
CA GLY A 37 -30.67 -15.01 -8.71
C GLY A 37 -29.26 -15.48 -8.41
N GLY A 38 -28.29 -15.00 -9.19
CA GLY A 38 -26.88 -15.13 -8.89
C GLY A 38 -26.46 -14.00 -7.96
N GLY A 39 -26.24 -14.31 -6.68
CA GLY A 39 -25.59 -13.41 -5.74
C GLY A 39 -24.20 -13.05 -6.27
N GLY A 40 -24.09 -11.87 -6.86
CA GLY A 40 -22.83 -11.29 -7.28
C GLY A 40 -22.03 -10.89 -6.05
N GLY A 41 -21.27 -11.86 -5.51
CA GLY A 41 -20.14 -11.54 -4.64
C GLY A 41 -19.20 -10.65 -5.45
N GLY A 42 -19.18 -9.36 -5.12
CA GLY A 42 -18.28 -8.37 -5.69
C GLY A 42 -16.85 -8.70 -5.28
N GLY A 43 -16.28 -9.74 -5.89
CA GLY A 43 -14.85 -9.99 -5.85
C GLY A 43 -14.19 -8.78 -6.47
N GLY A 44 -13.44 -8.03 -5.66
CA GLY A 44 -12.57 -6.97 -6.15
C GLY A 44 -11.54 -7.59 -7.07
N GLY A 45 -11.89 -7.72 -8.36
CA GLY A 45 -11.01 -8.25 -9.39
C GLY A 45 -9.76 -7.40 -9.41
N CYS A 46 -8.63 -8.00 -9.06
CA CYS A 46 -7.33 -7.38 -9.27
C CYS A 46 -7.18 -7.19 -10.78
N VAL A 47 -7.32 -5.94 -11.24
CA VAL A 47 -7.08 -5.58 -12.63
C VAL A 47 -5.66 -6.00 -12.98
N THR A 48 -5.50 -6.86 -13.97
CA THR A 48 -4.16 -7.35 -14.35
C THR A 48 -3.35 -6.23 -14.99
N ASN A 49 -2.01 -6.30 -14.91
CA ASN A 49 -1.14 -5.29 -15.52
C ASN A 49 -1.43 -5.07 -17.02
N HIS A 50 -1.85 -6.12 -17.73
CA HIS A 50 -2.25 -6.04 -19.14
C HIS A 50 -3.52 -5.20 -19.36
N GLU A 51 -4.50 -5.29 -18.45
CA GLU A 51 -5.75 -4.52 -18.56
C GLU A 51 -5.53 -3.03 -18.30
N LEU A 52 -4.68 -2.68 -17.34
CA LEU A 52 -4.37 -1.27 -17.03
C LEU A 52 -3.73 -0.54 -18.22
N GLY A 53 -2.81 -1.21 -18.92
CA GLY A 53 -2.20 -0.68 -20.15
C GLY A 53 -3.22 -0.52 -21.28
N HIS A 54 -4.11 -1.50 -21.46
CA HIS A 54 -5.13 -1.47 -22.50
C HIS A 54 -6.15 -0.34 -22.33
N PHE A 55 -6.68 -0.12 -21.11
CA PHE A 55 -7.60 0.99 -20.86
C PHE A 55 -6.97 2.36 -21.04
N TRP A 56 -5.65 2.45 -20.91
CA TRP A 56 -4.93 3.69 -21.12
C TRP A 56 -4.67 3.95 -22.59
N SER A 57 -4.27 2.92 -23.34
CA SER A 57 -4.02 3.02 -24.78
C SER A 57 -5.31 3.20 -25.59
N SER A 58 -6.47 2.81 -25.05
CA SER A 58 -7.76 3.02 -25.70
C SER A 58 -8.26 4.47 -25.67
N ILE A 59 -7.68 5.33 -24.83
CA ILE A 59 -8.08 6.74 -24.75
C ILE A 59 -7.43 7.54 -25.89
N ASN A 60 -8.23 8.30 -26.64
CA ASN A 60 -7.71 9.22 -27.66
C ASN A 60 -7.09 10.48 -27.01
N TRP A 61 -5.87 10.35 -26.51
CA TRP A 61 -5.18 11.42 -25.81
C TRP A 61 -4.98 12.69 -26.65
N LYS A 62 -4.84 12.58 -27.97
CA LYS A 62 -4.77 13.76 -28.85
C LYS A 62 -6.05 14.58 -28.80
N ALA A 63 -7.22 13.94 -28.80
CA ALA A 63 -8.50 14.62 -28.69
C ALA A 63 -8.74 15.20 -27.29
N VAL A 64 -8.32 14.49 -26.23
CA VAL A 64 -8.38 14.98 -24.84
C VAL A 64 -7.52 16.23 -24.67
N MET A 65 -6.27 16.21 -25.14
CA MET A 65 -5.35 17.35 -25.08
C MET A 65 -5.82 18.53 -25.92
N ALA A 66 -6.51 18.28 -27.03
CA ALA A 66 -7.17 19.31 -27.83
C ALA A 66 -8.50 19.80 -27.23
N ARG A 67 -8.85 19.37 -26.00
CA ARG A 67 -10.11 19.69 -25.29
C ARG A 67 -11.38 19.36 -26.08
N LYS A 68 -11.33 18.34 -26.95
CA LYS A 68 -12.47 17.90 -27.77
C LYS A 68 -13.32 16.83 -27.10
N VAL A 69 -12.72 16.06 -26.20
CA VAL A 69 -13.37 14.99 -25.43
C VAL A 69 -12.83 15.00 -24.00
N VAL A 70 -13.60 14.44 -23.07
CA VAL A 70 -13.18 14.20 -21.69
C VAL A 70 -12.71 12.76 -21.53
N ALA A 71 -11.78 12.52 -20.61
CA ALA A 71 -11.33 11.18 -20.25
C ALA A 71 -11.48 10.94 -18.74
N PRO A 72 -11.82 9.71 -18.32
CA PRO A 72 -11.93 9.37 -16.90
C PRO A 72 -10.57 9.17 -16.22
N ARG A 73 -9.46 9.51 -16.90
CA ARG A 73 -8.09 9.29 -16.44
C ARG A 73 -7.21 10.47 -16.84
N MET A 74 -6.27 10.83 -15.98
CA MET A 74 -5.21 11.81 -16.28
C MET A 74 -4.25 11.28 -17.32
N PHE A 75 -3.54 12.11 -18.08
CA PHE A 75 -2.57 11.65 -19.10
C PHE A 75 -1.15 11.36 -18.57
N MET A 76 -0.72 11.99 -17.49
CA MET A 76 0.60 11.75 -16.89
C MET A 76 0.44 11.64 -15.39
N ARG A 77 0.21 10.41 -14.92
CA ARG A 77 0.07 10.11 -13.49
C ARG A 77 1.22 9.29 -12.91
N SER A 78 2.22 8.98 -13.73
CA SER A 78 3.35 8.11 -13.34
C SER A 78 4.05 8.62 -12.09
N GLY A 79 4.24 9.93 -11.95
CA GLY A 79 4.82 10.54 -10.76
C GLY A 79 4.05 10.26 -9.46
N LEU A 80 2.74 9.97 -9.53
CA LEU A 80 1.88 9.69 -8.37
C LEU A 80 1.66 8.20 -8.11
N ILE A 81 1.77 7.35 -9.14
CA ILE A 81 1.45 5.92 -9.02
C ILE A 81 2.68 5.02 -8.97
N ARG A 82 3.84 5.52 -9.43
CA ARG A 82 5.07 4.74 -9.49
C ARG A 82 5.95 5.02 -8.28
N LYS A 83 6.22 3.96 -7.50
CA LYS A 83 7.00 4.06 -6.25
C LYS A 83 8.42 4.57 -6.45
N ASP A 84 9.01 4.30 -7.61
CA ASP A 84 10.35 4.76 -7.96
C ASP A 84 10.39 6.23 -8.36
N LEU A 85 9.28 6.79 -8.81
CA LEU A 85 9.18 8.20 -9.20
C LEU A 85 8.63 9.10 -8.10
N LEU A 86 7.80 8.55 -7.20
CA LEU A 86 7.19 9.29 -6.07
C LEU A 86 8.18 10.19 -5.31
N PRO A 87 9.41 9.74 -4.96
CA PRO A 87 10.34 10.56 -4.19
C PRO A 87 10.80 11.83 -4.93
N MET A 88 10.74 11.86 -6.26
CA MET A 88 11.10 13.04 -7.05
C MET A 88 10.03 14.14 -6.99
N PHE A 89 8.79 13.79 -6.63
CA PHE A 89 7.65 14.69 -6.59
C PHE A 89 7.19 15.02 -5.16
N ALA A 90 7.62 14.23 -4.17
CA ALA A 90 7.35 14.51 -2.77
C ALA A 90 8.20 15.67 -2.25
N GLY A 91 7.62 16.48 -1.36
CA GLY A 91 8.38 17.48 -0.60
C GLY A 91 9.42 16.82 0.31
N GLU A 92 10.48 17.56 0.63
CA GLU A 92 11.47 17.12 1.61
C GLU A 92 10.79 16.89 2.97
N GLY A 93 10.89 15.67 3.50
CA GLY A 93 10.27 15.29 4.77
C GLY A 93 8.82 14.76 4.67
N ASP A 94 8.14 14.92 3.54
CA ASP A 94 6.76 14.44 3.37
C ASP A 94 6.67 12.95 2.98
N HIS A 95 7.80 12.35 2.61
CA HIS A 95 7.88 10.96 2.17
C HIS A 95 9.07 10.27 2.83
N PRO A 96 8.93 8.99 3.24
CA PRO A 96 10.05 8.22 3.79
C PRO A 96 11.22 8.19 2.81
N ARG A 97 12.46 8.24 3.32
CA ARG A 97 13.65 8.19 2.46
C ARG A 97 13.58 6.97 1.55
N THR A 98 13.60 7.21 0.24
CA THR A 98 13.37 6.17 -0.76
C THR A 98 14.36 6.33 -1.90
N ALA A 99 14.93 5.22 -2.37
CA ALA A 99 15.85 5.18 -3.50
C ALA A 99 15.53 3.99 -4.41
N LEU A 100 15.85 4.15 -5.69
CA LEU A 100 15.85 3.07 -6.67
C LEU A 100 17.28 2.55 -6.81
N VAL A 101 17.47 1.25 -6.60
CA VAL A 101 18.77 0.58 -6.74
C VAL A 101 18.68 -0.52 -7.79
N GLY A 102 19.71 -0.61 -8.63
CA GLY A 102 19.79 -1.53 -9.77
C GLY A 102 20.79 -2.67 -9.59
N ASN A 103 21.67 -2.60 -8.60
CA ASN A 103 22.69 -3.63 -8.35
C ASN A 103 23.13 -3.64 -6.87
N GLU A 104 24.01 -4.59 -6.53
CA GLU A 104 24.54 -4.74 -5.17
C GLU A 104 25.40 -3.55 -4.72
N GLU A 105 26.16 -2.93 -5.63
CA GLU A 105 27.02 -1.79 -5.32
C GLU A 105 26.20 -0.58 -4.88
N GLU A 106 25.18 -0.20 -5.66
CA GLU A 106 24.23 0.86 -5.32
C GLU A 106 23.48 0.58 -4.00
N LEU A 107 23.15 -0.69 -3.74
CA LEU A 107 22.52 -1.10 -2.48
C LEU A 107 23.47 -0.91 -1.29
N ARG A 108 24.74 -1.29 -1.43
CA ARG A 108 25.76 -1.09 -0.39
C ARG A 108 26.03 0.38 -0.14
N ASP A 109 26.14 1.17 -1.20
CA ASP A 109 26.34 2.61 -1.12
C ASP A 109 25.19 3.30 -0.39
N PHE A 110 23.94 2.88 -0.64
CA PHE A 110 22.78 3.40 0.08
C PHE A 110 22.88 3.17 1.60
N PHE A 111 23.44 2.04 2.03
CA PHE A 111 23.53 1.62 3.42
C PHE A 111 24.86 1.95 4.12
N LYS A 112 25.82 2.53 3.42
CA LYS A 112 27.20 2.75 3.90
C LYS A 112 27.26 3.44 5.27
N ASP A 113 26.36 4.40 5.50
CA ASP A 113 26.32 5.21 6.72
C ASP A 113 25.16 4.84 7.65
N GLU A 114 24.42 3.77 7.35
CA GLU A 114 23.26 3.36 8.16
C GLU A 114 23.60 2.29 9.20
N ALA A 115 24.79 1.67 9.13
CA ALA A 115 25.19 0.64 10.07
C ALA A 115 25.23 1.15 11.52
N GLY A 116 24.50 0.48 12.42
CA GLY A 116 24.37 0.86 13.82
C GLY A 116 23.35 1.98 14.07
N SER A 117 22.68 2.51 13.04
CA SER A 117 21.64 3.55 13.19
C SER A 117 20.39 3.06 13.92
N GLY A 118 20.17 1.74 13.97
CA GLY A 118 18.92 1.16 14.47
C GLY A 118 17.72 1.35 13.55
N LYS A 119 17.90 1.98 12.38
CA LYS A 119 16.83 2.14 11.40
C LYS A 119 16.52 0.83 10.71
N ARG A 120 15.30 0.75 10.19
CA ARG A 120 14.82 -0.37 9.38
C ARG A 120 14.45 0.12 8.00
N TYR A 121 14.71 -0.73 7.01
CA TYR A 121 14.39 -0.47 5.62
C TYR A 121 13.62 -1.63 5.03
N VAL A 122 12.77 -1.29 4.08
CA VAL A 122 12.01 -2.25 3.29
C VAL A 122 12.41 -2.16 1.83
N VAL A 123 12.75 -3.30 1.26
CA VAL A 123 13.14 -3.45 -0.13
C VAL A 123 12.03 -4.15 -0.89
N LYS A 124 11.55 -3.50 -1.95
CA LYS A 124 10.40 -3.93 -2.73
C LYS A 124 10.76 -3.96 -4.21
N TYR A 125 10.09 -4.81 -4.99
CA TYR A 125 10.09 -4.66 -6.45
C TYR A 125 9.44 -3.33 -6.85
N SER A 126 9.97 -2.71 -7.90
CA SER A 126 9.50 -1.41 -8.39
C SER A 126 8.04 -1.44 -8.89
N ASP A 127 7.60 -2.59 -9.41
CA ASP A 127 6.29 -2.81 -10.04
C ASP A 127 5.37 -3.76 -9.25
N SER A 128 5.84 -4.36 -8.15
CA SER A 128 5.03 -5.28 -7.33
C SER A 128 3.82 -4.58 -6.71
N SER A 129 2.67 -5.24 -6.77
CA SER A 129 1.49 -4.91 -5.98
C SER A 129 1.31 -5.95 -4.86
N ASN A 130 0.58 -5.59 -3.80
CA ASN A 130 0.21 -6.51 -2.70
C ASN A 130 1.37 -7.05 -1.84
N ALA A 131 2.44 -6.27 -1.67
CA ALA A 131 3.55 -6.62 -0.76
C ALA A 131 4.30 -7.92 -1.10
N TYR A 132 4.17 -8.44 -2.32
CA TYR A 132 4.88 -9.64 -2.76
C TYR A 132 6.39 -9.36 -2.84
N GLY A 133 7.18 -10.31 -2.31
CA GLY A 133 8.64 -10.28 -2.38
C GLY A 133 9.31 -9.15 -1.59
N MET A 134 8.66 -8.67 -0.53
CA MET A 134 9.25 -7.65 0.35
C MET A 134 10.34 -8.25 1.24
N ASN A 135 11.51 -7.63 1.23
CA ASN A 135 12.61 -7.91 2.15
C ASN A 135 12.74 -6.76 3.16
N PHE A 136 13.10 -7.09 4.40
CA PHE A 136 13.41 -6.09 5.42
C PHE A 136 14.90 -6.15 5.75
N ILE A 137 15.50 -4.98 5.94
CA ILE A 137 16.90 -4.84 6.33
C ILE A 137 16.92 -4.04 7.63
N ASP A 138 17.47 -4.66 8.67
CA ASP A 138 17.70 -4.03 9.97
C ASP A 138 19.14 -3.52 10.02
N CYS A 139 19.28 -2.22 10.26
CA CYS A 139 20.57 -1.54 10.34
C CYS A 139 21.05 -1.36 11.79
N GLY A 140 20.48 -2.07 12.77
CA GLY A 140 20.92 -2.08 14.17
C GLY A 140 22.27 -2.77 14.39
N SER A 141 22.73 -3.58 13.44
CA SER A 141 24.08 -4.14 13.43
C SER A 141 24.62 -4.29 12.01
N GLN A 142 25.95 -4.19 11.84
CA GLN A 142 26.61 -4.41 10.55
C GLN A 142 26.31 -5.82 10.00
N VAL A 143 26.33 -6.83 10.87
CA VAL A 143 26.12 -8.25 10.48
C VAL A 143 24.70 -8.48 9.96
N GLY A 144 23.69 -7.95 10.65
CA GLY A 144 22.28 -8.05 10.20
C GLY A 144 22.05 -7.33 8.88
N MET A 145 22.61 -6.12 8.76
CA MET A 145 22.55 -5.32 7.54
C MET A 145 23.19 -6.06 6.34
N ASP A 146 24.43 -6.57 6.51
CA ASP A 146 25.14 -7.29 5.45
C ASP A 146 24.43 -8.57 5.01
N ALA A 147 23.79 -9.29 5.94
CA ALA A 147 22.98 -10.46 5.63
C ALA A 147 21.75 -10.08 4.77
N GLY A 148 21.05 -9.01 5.14
CA GLY A 148 19.91 -8.49 4.38
C GLY A 148 20.31 -8.00 2.98
N VAL A 149 21.40 -7.23 2.87
CA VAL A 149 21.94 -6.75 1.60
C VAL A 149 22.33 -7.91 0.69
N ARG A 150 23.02 -8.92 1.21
CA ARG A 150 23.42 -10.10 0.43
C ARG A 150 22.22 -10.84 -0.15
N LYS A 151 21.18 -11.07 0.65
CA LYS A 151 19.95 -11.74 0.20
C LYS A 151 19.28 -10.96 -0.94
N VAL A 152 19.09 -9.66 -0.74
CA VAL A 152 18.49 -8.79 -1.77
C VAL A 152 19.35 -8.78 -3.05
N ALA A 153 20.67 -8.73 -2.92
CA ALA A 153 21.59 -8.79 -4.05
C ALA A 153 21.54 -10.13 -4.80
N GLU A 154 21.32 -11.24 -4.11
CA GLU A 154 21.07 -12.55 -4.73
C GLU A 154 19.76 -12.53 -5.56
N ASP A 155 18.67 -12.02 -4.97
CA ASP A 155 17.38 -11.88 -5.66
C ASP A 155 17.54 -10.99 -6.92
N MET A 156 18.20 -9.84 -6.79
CA MET A 156 18.45 -8.91 -7.90
C MET A 156 19.33 -9.52 -9.00
N ARG A 157 20.33 -10.34 -8.66
CA ARG A 157 21.13 -11.05 -9.67
C ARG A 157 20.32 -12.11 -10.40
N ALA A 158 19.40 -12.77 -9.70
CA ALA A 158 18.56 -13.82 -10.27
C ALA A 158 17.54 -13.27 -11.28
N ASP A 159 16.84 -12.19 -10.93
CA ASP A 159 15.79 -11.61 -11.78
C ASP A 159 16.24 -10.42 -12.65
N LYS A 160 17.40 -9.81 -12.35
CA LYS A 160 17.94 -8.62 -13.03
C LYS A 160 17.03 -7.39 -12.95
N ASP A 161 16.14 -7.34 -11.95
CA ASP A 161 15.21 -6.24 -11.76
C ASP A 161 15.68 -5.23 -10.71
N LYS A 162 15.27 -3.97 -10.91
CA LYS A 162 15.53 -2.89 -9.94
C LYS A 162 14.66 -3.02 -8.70
N ARG A 163 15.16 -2.50 -7.58
CA ARG A 163 14.47 -2.50 -6.29
C ARG A 163 14.26 -1.08 -5.78
N VAL A 164 13.15 -0.88 -5.09
CA VAL A 164 12.89 0.33 -4.30
C VAL A 164 13.27 0.01 -2.87
N VAL A 165 14.27 0.72 -2.35
CA VAL A 165 14.66 0.71 -0.94
C VAL A 165 13.97 1.89 -0.28
N GLN A 166 13.23 1.65 0.79
CA GLN A 166 12.45 2.67 1.48
C GLN A 166 12.61 2.53 2.99
N GLU A 167 12.82 3.64 3.69
CA GLU A 167 12.82 3.68 5.14
C GLU A 167 11.50 3.14 5.70
N TYR A 168 11.59 2.22 6.65
CA TYR A 168 10.43 1.60 7.27
C TYR A 168 9.91 2.50 8.39
N ILE A 169 8.66 2.92 8.27
CA ILE A 169 7.97 3.68 9.30
C ILE A 169 7.36 2.71 10.31
N GLU A 170 7.67 2.93 11.58
CA GLU A 170 7.07 2.15 12.66
C GLU A 170 5.55 2.34 12.67
N PRO A 171 4.77 1.26 12.60
CA PRO A 171 3.34 1.38 12.44
C PRO A 171 2.69 1.83 13.74
N LEU A 172 1.67 2.68 13.64
CA LEU A 172 0.70 2.81 14.71
C LEU A 172 -0.06 1.48 14.84
N LEU A 173 -0.14 0.99 16.08
CA LEU A 173 -0.80 -0.27 16.38
C LEU A 173 -2.16 -0.04 17.04
N ILE A 174 -3.14 -0.86 16.66
CA ILE A 174 -4.46 -0.90 17.29
C ILE A 174 -4.64 -2.24 18.00
N PRO A 175 -5.27 -2.28 19.19
CA PRO A 175 -5.52 -3.55 19.85
C PRO A 175 -6.68 -4.31 19.20
N ASP A 176 -6.74 -5.61 19.48
CA ASP A 176 -7.72 -6.56 18.94
C ASP A 176 -9.19 -6.26 19.28
N TRP A 177 -9.49 -5.23 20.09
CA TRP A 177 -10.87 -4.85 20.45
C TRP A 177 -11.71 -4.34 19.26
N ALA A 178 -11.09 -4.03 18.12
CA ALA A 178 -11.83 -3.83 16.86
C ALA A 178 -12.53 -5.11 16.35
N GLY A 179 -12.23 -6.27 16.96
CA GLY A 179 -12.68 -7.62 16.63
C GLY A 179 -14.15 -7.96 16.89
N GLY A 180 -15.00 -7.01 17.30
CA GLY A 180 -16.46 -7.24 17.27
C GLY A 180 -17.01 -7.53 15.86
N VAL A 181 -16.25 -7.19 14.82
CA VAL A 181 -16.63 -7.39 13.40
C VAL A 181 -16.04 -8.68 12.81
N MET A 182 -14.99 -9.24 13.41
CA MET A 182 -14.35 -10.49 13.00
C MET A 182 -14.66 -11.59 14.02
N GLY A 183 -15.96 -11.79 14.29
CA GLY A 183 -16.54 -12.67 15.32
C GLY A 183 -16.30 -14.16 15.13
N GLY A 184 -15.04 -14.59 15.03
CA GLY A 184 -14.65 -15.97 15.29
C GLY A 184 -14.42 -16.12 16.78
N GLU A 185 -15.38 -16.71 17.50
CA GLU A 185 -15.08 -17.32 18.80
C GLU A 185 -13.93 -18.30 18.60
N ARG A 186 -12.71 -17.93 18.99
CA ARG A 186 -11.64 -18.91 19.11
C ARG A 186 -12.01 -19.85 20.25
N GLU A 187 -12.33 -21.10 19.92
CA GLU A 187 -12.43 -22.19 20.89
C GLU A 187 -11.13 -22.23 21.69
N GLY A 188 -11.17 -21.75 22.94
CA GLY A 188 -9.98 -21.67 23.80
C GLY A 188 -9.95 -20.53 24.82
N GLY A 189 -10.85 -19.54 24.75
CA GLY A 189 -11.11 -18.62 25.87
C GLY A 189 -10.03 -17.57 26.20
N GLU A 190 -8.86 -17.61 25.58
CA GLU A 190 -7.87 -16.54 25.71
C GLU A 190 -8.15 -15.46 24.67
N ARG A 191 -8.66 -14.30 25.13
CA ARG A 191 -8.63 -13.08 24.32
C ARG A 191 -7.16 -12.77 24.04
N GLY A 192 -6.73 -12.96 22.79
CA GLY A 192 -5.39 -12.57 22.38
C GLY A 192 -5.23 -11.07 22.53
N GLU A 193 -4.33 -10.61 23.40
CA GLU A 193 -3.92 -9.21 23.49
C GLU A 193 -2.99 -8.85 22.32
N GLY A 194 -3.47 -9.06 21.09
CA GLY A 194 -2.75 -8.76 19.87
C GLY A 194 -2.85 -7.27 19.53
N LEU A 195 -1.70 -6.67 19.17
CA LEU A 195 -1.64 -5.37 18.54
C LEU A 195 -1.52 -5.55 17.03
N HIS A 196 -2.36 -4.90 16.23
CA HIS A 196 -2.41 -5.05 14.78
C HIS A 196 -1.95 -3.76 14.09
N LYS A 197 -1.16 -3.90 13.02
CA LYS A 197 -0.87 -2.79 12.11
C LYS A 197 -2.07 -2.58 11.16
N PHE A 198 -2.26 -1.36 10.71
CA PHE A 198 -3.27 -1.03 9.71
C PHE A 198 -2.72 -0.02 8.70
N HIS A 199 -3.44 0.15 7.60
CA HIS A 199 -3.22 1.26 6.68
C HIS A 199 -4.53 1.94 6.31
N ILE A 200 -4.47 3.24 6.08
CA ILE A 200 -5.62 4.03 5.67
C ILE A 200 -5.59 4.14 4.14
N ARG A 201 -6.69 3.74 3.50
CA ARG A 201 -6.93 3.96 2.08
C ARG A 201 -7.91 5.10 1.92
N ALA A 202 -7.37 6.27 1.58
CA ALA A 202 -8.13 7.43 1.15
C ALA A 202 -8.35 7.39 -0.37
N LEU A 203 -9.49 7.90 -0.82
CA LEU A 203 -9.80 8.07 -2.24
C LEU A 203 -9.72 9.55 -2.60
N LEU A 204 -8.97 9.87 -3.66
CA LEU A 204 -8.89 11.21 -4.22
C LEU A 204 -9.49 11.22 -5.62
N LEU A 205 -10.38 12.17 -5.88
CA LEU A 205 -10.89 12.49 -7.20
C LEU A 205 -10.14 13.74 -7.69
N VAL A 206 -9.53 13.65 -8.87
CA VAL A 206 -8.91 14.82 -9.49
C VAL A 206 -9.65 15.14 -10.79
N VAL A 207 -10.10 16.38 -10.92
CA VAL A 207 -10.94 16.87 -12.01
C VAL A 207 -10.26 18.03 -12.71
N GLY A 208 -10.36 18.06 -14.05
CA GLY A 208 -9.90 19.19 -14.86
C GLY A 208 -8.42 19.51 -14.68
N ASP A 209 -8.13 20.80 -14.51
CA ASP A 209 -6.77 21.36 -14.39
C ASP A 209 -6.31 21.37 -12.91
N MET A 210 -6.38 20.20 -12.24
CA MET A 210 -5.90 19.92 -10.86
C MET A 210 -6.83 20.33 -9.70
N ASP A 211 -8.15 20.32 -9.90
CA ASP A 211 -9.07 20.35 -8.75
C ASP A 211 -9.05 19.00 -8.04
N VAL A 212 -8.59 18.96 -6.79
CA VAL A 212 -8.43 17.73 -6.00
C VAL A 212 -9.49 17.68 -4.90
N TYR A 213 -10.28 16.61 -4.89
CA TYR A 213 -11.31 16.34 -3.90
C TYR A 213 -10.92 15.08 -3.12
N LEU A 214 -10.91 15.17 -1.80
CA LEU A 214 -10.74 14.03 -0.90
C LEU A 214 -12.11 13.46 -0.56
N PHE A 215 -12.31 12.16 -0.77
CA PHE A 215 -13.50 11.48 -0.27
C PHE A 215 -13.41 11.40 1.27
N ASP A 216 -14.48 11.81 1.94
CA ASP A 216 -14.56 11.92 3.40
C ASP A 216 -14.47 10.55 4.09
N GLU A 217 -15.03 9.52 3.48
CA GLU A 217 -14.93 8.15 3.97
C GLU A 217 -13.62 7.48 3.56
N CYS A 218 -12.76 7.21 4.55
CA CYS A 218 -11.57 6.41 4.38
C CYS A 218 -11.81 4.95 4.79
N ARG A 219 -11.12 4.02 4.13
CA ARG A 219 -11.11 2.61 4.53
C ARG A 219 -9.89 2.31 5.39
N VAL A 220 -10.10 1.62 6.51
CA VAL A 220 -9.01 1.11 7.35
C VAL A 220 -8.81 -0.36 7.01
N LEU A 221 -7.59 -0.71 6.61
CA LEU A 221 -7.21 -2.06 6.21
C LEU A 221 -6.27 -2.63 7.27
N ILE A 222 -6.82 -3.50 8.12
CA ILE A 222 -6.15 -4.08 9.29
C ILE A 222 -5.45 -5.38 8.89
N ALA A 223 -4.23 -5.59 9.38
CA ALA A 223 -3.53 -6.85 9.18
C ALA A 223 -4.27 -7.99 9.90
N PRO A 224 -4.47 -9.16 9.26
CA PRO A 224 -5.18 -10.28 9.88
C PRO A 224 -4.40 -10.92 11.03
N GLU A 225 -3.08 -10.75 11.04
CA GLU A 225 -2.20 -11.23 12.09
C GLU A 225 -1.72 -10.07 12.96
N ALA A 226 -1.52 -10.34 14.25
CA ALA A 226 -0.90 -9.41 15.17
C ALA A 226 0.49 -9.02 14.66
N TYR A 227 0.83 -7.76 14.83
CA TYR A 227 2.14 -7.22 14.53
C TYR A 227 3.19 -7.93 15.39
N LYS A 228 4.27 -8.36 14.74
CA LYS A 228 5.46 -8.88 15.40
C LYS A 228 6.62 -8.04 14.92
N GLU A 229 7.41 -7.55 15.86
CA GLU A 229 8.59 -6.75 15.53
C GLU A 229 9.66 -7.60 14.82
N ASP A 230 9.75 -8.87 15.23
CA ASP A 230 10.69 -9.86 14.70
C ASP A 230 10.21 -10.57 13.43
N LEU A 231 9.16 -10.08 12.76
CA LEU A 231 8.61 -10.77 11.58
C LEU A 231 9.57 -10.67 10.39
N VAL A 232 10.46 -11.65 10.31
CA VAL A 232 11.26 -11.98 9.14
C VAL A 232 10.32 -12.49 8.05
N VAL A 233 9.88 -11.57 7.19
CA VAL A 233 9.10 -11.92 6.01
C VAL A 233 10.02 -12.68 5.03
N GLY A 234 9.83 -14.00 4.92
CA GLY A 234 10.57 -14.86 3.98
C GLY A 234 11.42 -15.99 4.58
N GLY A 235 11.27 -16.32 5.87
CA GLY A 235 11.76 -17.60 6.40
C GLY A 235 13.28 -17.76 6.49
N ARG A 236 13.94 -16.99 7.36
CA ARG A 236 14.96 -17.42 8.34
C ARG A 236 15.59 -16.18 8.96
N ALA A 237 15.38 -16.01 10.27
CA ALA A 237 16.04 -15.00 11.08
C ALA A 237 17.52 -15.33 11.25
N VAL A 238 18.36 -14.32 11.11
CA VAL A 238 19.68 -14.28 11.74
C VAL A 238 19.60 -13.14 12.76
N GLY A 239 19.57 -13.49 14.04
CA GLY A 239 19.73 -12.58 15.17
C GLY A 239 18.43 -12.10 15.82
N THR A 240 17.84 -12.92 16.68
CA THR A 240 16.96 -12.42 17.74
C THR A 240 17.81 -11.67 18.76
N ARG A 241 17.45 -10.41 19.05
CA ARG A 241 17.91 -9.74 20.25
C ARG A 241 16.94 -10.13 21.36
N ASP A 242 17.26 -11.19 22.10
CA ASP A 242 16.57 -11.49 23.35
C ASP A 242 16.80 -10.31 24.30
N SER A 243 15.86 -9.38 24.32
CA SER A 243 15.76 -8.31 25.31
C SER A 243 14.92 -8.74 26.51
N ARG A 244 14.79 -10.05 26.73
CA ARG A 244 14.24 -10.58 27.97
C ARG A 244 15.35 -10.52 29.03
N ALA A 245 15.35 -9.37 29.70
CA ALA A 245 15.96 -9.09 30.98
C ALA A 245 16.44 -10.37 31.71
N GLU A 246 17.76 -10.52 31.78
CA GLU A 246 18.43 -11.23 32.87
C GLU A 246 18.12 -10.47 34.17
N GLY A 247 16.91 -10.68 34.69
CA GLY A 247 16.62 -10.47 36.10
C GLY A 247 17.34 -11.56 36.87
N GLY A 248 18.65 -11.36 37.08
CA GLY A 248 19.45 -12.13 38.02
C GLY A 248 18.83 -12.01 39.41
N GLY A 249 17.98 -12.97 39.76
CA GLY A 249 17.63 -13.22 41.14
C GLY A 249 18.86 -13.77 41.84
N GLU A 250 19.58 -12.91 42.56
CA GLU A 250 20.53 -13.34 43.58
C GLU A 250 19.77 -14.19 44.61
N GLU A 251 20.08 -15.48 44.63
CA GLU A 251 19.79 -16.36 45.75
C GLU A 251 20.59 -15.85 46.97
N GLY A 252 19.93 -15.04 47.79
CA GLY A 252 20.39 -14.72 49.15
C GLY A 252 20.19 -15.92 50.06
N GLY A 253 21.17 -16.84 50.05
CA GLY A 253 21.35 -17.85 51.07
C GLY A 253 22.23 -17.34 52.23
N GLU A 254 21.85 -17.79 53.43
CA GLU A 254 22.60 -17.84 54.70
C GLU A 254 22.59 -16.61 55.62
N GLY A 255 22.08 -16.87 56.85
CA GLY A 255 22.02 -15.98 58.00
C GLY A 255 21.04 -16.49 59.04
#